data_AF-A0A2A4TPD4-F1
#
_entry.id   AF-A0A2A4TPD4-F1
#
_cell.length_a   1.000
_cell.length_b   1.000
_cell.length_c   1.000
_cell.angle_alpha   90.00
_cell.angle_beta   90.00
_cell.angle_gamma   90.00
#
_symmetry.space_group_name_H-M   'P 1'
#
loop_
_entity.id
_entity.type
_entity.pdbx_description
1 polymer ?
#
loop_
_entity_poly.entity_id
_entity_poly.type
_entity_poly.pdbx_seq_one_letter_code
_entity_poly.pdbx_strand_id
1 'polypeptide(L)'
;MPRLAFTLAVCLLFTAPRSISARTDWDSMSPLYLKSLVVLLSSLDSTNEHFHFVKKEDIDLKVVMPGLKVPEGTLGVYIDRDNSMYLNRAMLLEGAEELKRKGTSRKEIPKILAWKTLHIVVHEIRHGMNARGLVAKKGFRFPVSYIEDEYIAFIDQMSTIHEVLAVRPELWELERILDIEKNVAILIQAQRHSVDGLKALVRAQPRYAKKPSVLSGHKGVLKEVRRRETRFNGLLLKHREELARKYKDPVELEYRVKIAMDKFGPTLRDLRDGRKILEDERKYKALRSFVRREMRQVVRKLESRRAG
;
A
#
# COMPACT_ATOMS: atom_id res chain seq x y z
N MET A 1 -9.72 -37.67 25.03
CA MET A 1 -9.17 -37.00 23.84
C MET A 1 -9.99 -35.75 23.55
N PRO A 2 -9.62 -34.57 24.08
CA PRO A 2 -10.46 -33.38 23.94
C PRO A 2 -10.00 -32.48 22.79
N ARG A 3 -10.99 -32.06 22.01
CA ARG A 3 -10.95 -30.96 21.04
C ARG A 3 -10.67 -29.65 21.79
N LEU A 4 -9.48 -29.10 21.64
CA LEU A 4 -9.09 -27.79 22.19
C LEU A 4 -8.11 -27.14 21.20
N ALA A 5 -8.64 -26.42 20.20
CA ALA A 5 -7.89 -25.43 19.42
C ALA A 5 -8.81 -24.73 18.41
N PHE A 6 -9.85 -24.02 18.85
CA PHE A 6 -10.52 -23.05 17.95
C PHE A 6 -11.29 -21.96 18.72
N THR A 7 -10.63 -21.36 19.71
CA THR A 7 -11.14 -20.13 20.33
C THR A 7 -9.98 -19.27 20.84
N LEU A 8 -9.40 -18.44 19.98
CA LEU A 8 -8.80 -17.18 20.43
C LEU A 8 -9.46 -16.06 19.63
N ALA A 9 -10.67 -15.75 20.07
CA ALA A 9 -11.41 -14.58 19.65
C ALA A 9 -10.71 -13.32 20.18
N VAL A 10 -10.69 -12.28 19.34
CA VAL A 10 -11.21 -10.95 19.66
C VAL A 10 -11.05 -10.56 21.12
N CYS A 11 -9.95 -9.89 21.45
CA CYS A 11 -9.87 -8.87 22.51
C CYS A 11 -8.46 -8.31 22.54
N LEU A 12 -8.25 -7.14 21.95
CA LEU A 12 -7.33 -6.11 22.46
C LEU A 12 -7.85 -4.76 21.92
N LEU A 13 -8.97 -4.34 22.50
CA LEU A 13 -9.43 -2.95 22.49
C LEU A 13 -8.51 -2.12 23.38
N PHE A 14 -8.14 -0.95 22.85
CA PHE A 14 -7.84 0.30 23.54
C PHE A 14 -7.35 0.24 24.99
N THR A 15 -6.05 0.45 25.17
CA THR A 15 -5.53 1.21 26.32
C THR A 15 -4.53 2.24 25.80
N ALA A 16 -4.94 3.52 25.80
CA ALA A 16 -3.98 4.62 25.81
C ALA A 16 -3.28 4.63 27.18
N PRO A 17 -1.99 4.95 27.21
CA PRO A 17 -1.60 6.35 27.27
C PRO A 17 -0.68 6.69 26.11
N ARG A 18 -1.12 7.61 25.23
CA ARG A 18 -0.28 8.13 24.13
C ARG A 18 0.77 9.06 24.74
N SER A 19 1.98 8.54 24.93
CA SER A 19 3.12 9.25 25.51
C SER A 19 3.46 10.51 24.71
N ILE A 20 3.70 11.59 25.44
CA ILE A 20 3.96 12.94 24.92
C ILE A 20 5.40 13.07 24.35
N SER A 21 6.31 12.16 24.69
CA SER A 21 7.76 12.33 24.47
C SER A 21 8.25 12.16 23.03
N ALA A 22 7.77 11.17 22.27
CA ALA A 22 8.17 11.03 20.87
C ALA A 22 7.50 12.07 19.96
N ARG A 23 6.38 12.68 20.39
CA ARG A 23 5.74 13.77 19.63
C ARG A 23 6.63 15.01 19.55
N THR A 24 7.30 15.37 20.64
CA THR A 24 8.22 16.51 20.68
C THR A 24 9.53 16.27 19.92
N ASP A 25 9.96 15.02 19.80
CA ASP A 25 11.25 14.68 19.18
C ASP A 25 11.16 14.36 17.68
N TRP A 26 9.96 14.06 17.16
CA TRP A 26 9.75 13.61 15.78
C TRP A 26 10.31 14.54 14.73
N ASP A 27 10.17 15.85 14.91
CA ASP A 27 10.54 16.82 13.88
C ASP A 27 12.06 16.76 13.61
N SER A 28 12.85 16.37 14.62
CA SER A 28 14.29 16.07 14.46
C SER A 28 14.59 14.68 13.90
N MET A 29 13.72 13.68 14.16
CA MET A 29 13.89 12.30 13.70
C MET A 29 13.46 12.09 12.24
N SER A 30 12.42 12.80 11.80
CA SER A 30 11.79 12.60 10.49
C SER A 30 12.75 12.79 9.31
N PRO A 31 13.60 13.84 9.26
CA PRO A 31 14.58 13.99 8.19
C PRO A 31 15.61 12.86 8.18
N LEU A 32 16.06 12.39 9.35
CA LEU A 32 17.02 11.30 9.48
C LEU A 32 16.40 9.96 9.05
N TYR A 33 15.14 9.72 9.39
CA TYR A 33 14.38 8.54 8.96
C TYR A 33 14.24 8.53 7.43
N LEU A 34 13.75 9.61 6.83
CA LEU A 34 13.57 9.70 5.38
C LEU A 34 14.90 9.58 4.63
N LYS A 35 15.96 10.26 5.11
CA LYS A 35 17.31 10.12 4.54
C LYS A 35 17.78 8.67 4.59
N SER A 36 17.61 7.99 5.72
CA SER A 36 18.01 6.59 5.87
C SER A 36 17.20 5.67 4.95
N LEU A 37 15.90 5.91 4.84
CA LEU A 37 15.02 5.15 3.96
C LEU A 37 15.42 5.28 2.48
N VAL A 38 15.72 6.50 2.02
CA VAL A 38 16.20 6.75 0.65
C VAL A 38 17.55 6.07 0.40
N VAL A 39 18.48 6.13 1.36
CA VAL A 39 19.75 5.41 1.25
C VAL A 39 19.52 3.91 1.09
N LEU A 40 18.67 3.30 1.93
CA LEU A 40 18.36 1.87 1.83
C LEU A 40 17.64 1.49 0.54
N LEU A 41 16.74 2.34 0.04
CA LEU A 41 16.11 2.14 -1.26
C LEU A 41 17.14 2.10 -2.40
N SER A 42 18.20 2.89 -2.31
CA SER A 42 19.25 2.94 -3.34
C SER A 42 20.35 1.89 -3.18
N SER A 43 20.51 1.30 -1.98
CA SER A 43 21.68 0.48 -1.65
C SER A 43 21.43 -1.02 -1.66
N LEU A 44 20.18 -1.47 -1.62
CA LEU A 44 19.85 -2.90 -1.64
C LEU A 44 19.48 -3.35 -3.05
N ASP A 45 19.90 -4.55 -3.42
CA ASP A 45 19.66 -5.08 -4.77
C ASP A 45 18.15 -5.28 -5.03
N SER A 46 17.38 -5.63 -4.00
CA SER A 46 15.93 -5.84 -4.12
C SER A 46 15.18 -4.53 -4.33
N THR A 47 15.75 -3.41 -3.92
CA THR A 47 15.09 -2.10 -3.91
C THR A 47 15.55 -1.17 -5.02
N ASN A 48 16.65 -1.48 -5.73
CA ASN A 48 17.21 -0.60 -6.76
C ASN A 48 16.20 -0.20 -7.86
N GLU A 49 15.40 -1.14 -8.39
CA GLU A 49 14.33 -0.82 -9.36
C GLU A 49 13.30 0.18 -8.79
N HIS A 50 12.99 0.08 -7.50
CA HIS A 50 12.05 0.97 -6.80
C HIS A 50 12.65 2.36 -6.64
N PHE A 51 13.93 2.47 -6.27
CA PHE A 51 14.63 3.73 -6.19
C PHE A 51 14.69 4.45 -7.54
N HIS A 52 15.03 3.73 -8.61
CA HIS A 52 15.01 4.30 -9.95
C HIS A 52 13.63 4.79 -10.38
N PHE A 53 12.58 4.04 -10.04
CA PHE A 53 11.21 4.47 -10.28
C PHE A 53 10.85 5.74 -9.50
N VAL A 54 11.12 5.79 -8.19
CA VAL A 54 10.89 6.96 -7.34
C VAL A 54 11.61 8.19 -7.88
N LYS A 55 12.88 8.04 -8.26
CA LYS A 55 13.69 9.12 -8.82
C LYS A 55 13.17 9.58 -10.19
N LYS A 56 12.84 8.64 -11.08
CA LYS A 56 12.40 8.94 -12.45
C LYS A 56 11.04 9.65 -12.46
N GLU A 57 10.11 9.15 -11.66
CA GLU A 57 8.76 9.73 -11.59
C GLU A 57 8.70 10.93 -10.65
N ASP A 58 9.81 11.33 -9.99
CA ASP A 58 9.86 12.45 -9.02
C ASP A 58 8.83 12.29 -7.89
N ILE A 59 8.82 11.10 -7.26
CA ILE A 59 7.85 10.77 -6.22
C ILE A 59 8.28 11.38 -4.89
N ASP A 60 7.41 12.21 -4.32
CA ASP A 60 7.60 12.81 -3.00
C ASP A 60 7.35 11.80 -1.88
N LEU A 61 8.32 11.59 -0.98
CA LEU A 61 8.12 10.84 0.25
C LEU A 61 7.76 11.78 1.40
N LYS A 62 6.56 11.62 1.97
CA LYS A 62 6.01 12.50 3.00
C LYS A 62 5.59 11.70 4.22
N VAL A 63 6.00 12.13 5.41
CA VAL A 63 5.46 11.59 6.67
C VAL A 63 4.32 12.50 7.14
N VAL A 64 3.13 11.92 7.34
CA VAL A 64 1.91 12.66 7.68
C VAL A 64 1.18 11.99 8.82
N MET A 65 0.39 12.76 9.56
CA MET A 65 -0.58 12.18 10.49
C MET A 65 -1.61 11.36 9.70
N PRO A 66 -2.09 10.22 10.25
CA PRO A 66 -3.14 9.46 9.59
C PRO A 66 -4.41 10.31 9.47
N GLY A 67 -5.23 9.99 8.46
CA GLY A 67 -6.43 10.75 8.11
C GLY A 67 -6.78 10.55 6.64
N LEU A 68 -6.99 11.66 5.92
CA LEU A 68 -7.50 11.63 4.55
C LEU A 68 -6.57 10.95 3.53
N LYS A 69 -5.25 11.03 3.73
CA LYS A 69 -4.24 10.50 2.79
C LYS A 69 -3.75 9.09 3.18
N VAL A 70 -3.59 8.82 4.47
CA VAL A 70 -3.12 7.53 4.99
C VAL A 70 -4.10 7.03 6.06
N PRO A 71 -4.75 5.87 5.88
CA PRO A 71 -5.61 5.28 6.91
C PRO A 71 -4.85 4.95 8.20
N GLU A 72 -5.54 5.00 9.34
CA GLU A 72 -4.94 4.77 10.67
C GLU A 72 -4.24 3.40 10.79
N GLY A 73 -4.81 2.36 10.18
CA GLY A 73 -4.28 0.98 10.22
C GLY A 73 -3.33 0.63 9.08
N THR A 74 -2.74 1.61 8.39
CA THR A 74 -1.82 1.37 7.27
C THR A 74 -0.58 2.25 7.43
N LEU A 75 0.60 1.65 7.28
CA LEU A 75 1.87 2.38 7.44
C LEU A 75 2.12 3.35 6.29
N GLY A 76 1.77 2.99 5.06
CA GLY A 76 2.01 3.86 3.92
C GLY A 76 0.99 3.66 2.82
N VAL A 77 0.83 4.68 1.98
CA VAL A 77 0.01 4.63 0.77
C VAL A 77 0.72 5.41 -0.33
N TYR A 78 0.85 4.81 -1.50
CA TYR A 78 1.17 5.55 -2.72
C TYR A 78 -0.09 6.14 -3.35
N ILE A 79 -0.10 7.45 -3.58
CA ILE A 79 -1.19 8.14 -4.29
C ILE A 79 -0.68 8.66 -5.62
N ASP A 80 -0.95 7.88 -6.66
CA ASP A 80 -0.49 8.13 -8.02
C ASP A 80 -0.86 9.53 -8.58
N ARG A 81 -1.98 10.11 -8.17
CA ARG A 81 -2.39 11.47 -8.61
C ARG A 81 -1.62 12.59 -7.93
N ASP A 82 -1.21 12.37 -6.69
CA ASP A 82 -0.41 13.34 -5.95
C ASP A 82 1.08 13.15 -6.23
N ASN A 83 1.42 12.13 -7.02
CA ASN A 83 2.77 11.66 -7.26
C ASN A 83 3.58 11.56 -5.95
N SER A 84 2.92 11.10 -4.89
CA SER A 84 3.43 11.17 -3.53
C SER A 84 3.19 9.85 -2.83
N MET A 85 4.17 9.46 -2.03
CA MET A 85 4.07 8.40 -1.05
C MET A 85 3.91 9.00 0.34
N TYR A 86 2.86 8.61 1.02
CA TYR A 86 2.56 9.09 2.37
C TYR A 86 2.80 7.99 3.38
N LEU A 87 3.53 8.30 4.44
CA LEU A 87 3.86 7.41 5.56
C LEU A 87 3.15 7.88 6.84
N ASN A 88 2.64 6.93 7.60
CA ASN A 88 1.86 7.13 8.80
C ASN A 88 2.75 7.48 9.98
N ARG A 89 2.78 8.77 10.33
CA ARG A 89 3.55 9.30 11.47
C ARG A 89 3.18 8.61 12.78
N ALA A 90 1.91 8.27 13.01
CA ALA A 90 1.47 7.68 14.27
C ALA A 90 2.10 6.30 14.47
N MET A 91 2.08 5.44 13.45
CA MET A 91 2.70 4.12 13.51
C MET A 91 4.24 4.20 13.65
N LEU A 92 4.88 5.16 12.98
CA LEU A 92 6.32 5.39 13.11
C LEU A 92 6.70 5.86 14.53
N LEU A 93 5.86 6.70 15.14
CA LEU A 93 6.03 7.14 16.53
C LEU A 93 5.88 6.00 17.54
N GLU A 94 4.90 5.12 17.33
CA GLU A 94 4.72 3.92 18.15
C GLU A 94 5.97 3.03 18.09
N GLY A 95 6.51 2.79 16.89
CA GLY A 95 7.77 2.07 16.72
C GLY A 95 8.97 2.77 17.36
N ALA A 96 9.04 4.10 17.29
CA ALA A 96 10.11 4.89 17.93
C ALA A 96 10.07 4.75 19.46
N GLU A 97 8.89 4.86 20.06
CA GLU A 97 8.70 4.71 21.52
C GLU A 97 9.01 3.27 21.97
N GLU A 98 8.66 2.27 21.16
CA GLU A 98 9.01 0.90 21.45
C GLU A 98 10.54 0.68 21.45
N LEU A 99 11.25 1.18 20.43
CA LEU A 99 12.72 1.12 20.38
C LEU A 99 13.37 1.86 21.56
N LYS A 100 12.81 3.01 21.95
CA LYS A 100 13.27 3.78 23.12
C LYS A 100 13.12 2.98 24.42
N ARG A 101 11.97 2.32 24.63
CA ARG A 101 11.74 1.43 25.79
C ARG A 101 12.70 0.24 25.80
N LYS A 102 13.13 -0.22 24.63
CA LYS A 102 14.13 -1.27 24.44
C LYS A 102 15.58 -0.78 24.58
N GLY A 103 15.80 0.46 25.03
CA GLY A 103 17.14 1.02 25.27
C GLY A 103 17.88 1.50 24.02
N THR A 104 17.20 1.59 22.86
CA THR A 104 17.83 2.07 21.62
C THR A 104 18.15 3.56 21.75
N SER A 105 19.36 3.96 21.35
CA SER A 105 19.75 5.37 21.41
C SER A 105 18.90 6.23 20.45
N ARG A 106 18.56 7.45 20.87
CA ARG A 106 17.75 8.39 20.06
C ARG A 106 18.34 8.64 18.66
N LYS A 107 19.67 8.58 18.52
CA LYS A 107 20.37 8.77 17.24
C LYS A 107 20.21 7.59 16.28
N GLU A 108 19.95 6.38 16.81
CA GLU A 108 19.83 5.15 16.02
C GLU A 108 18.40 4.83 15.64
N ILE A 109 17.42 5.24 16.45
CA ILE A 109 15.98 4.98 16.22
C ILE A 109 15.55 5.26 14.77
N PRO A 110 15.84 6.42 14.15
CA PRO A 110 15.38 6.69 12.78
C PRO A 110 15.98 5.72 11.75
N LYS A 111 17.23 5.28 11.95
CA LYS A 111 17.91 4.35 11.06
C LYS A 111 17.32 2.94 11.18
N ILE A 112 17.08 2.48 12.41
CA ILE A 112 16.47 1.18 12.67
C ILE A 112 15.03 1.16 12.14
N LEU A 113 14.25 2.21 12.37
CA LEU A 113 12.90 2.31 11.79
C LEU A 113 12.93 2.24 10.25
N ALA A 114 13.91 2.88 9.59
CA ALA A 114 14.03 2.80 8.14
C ALA A 114 14.24 1.35 7.66
N TRP A 115 15.13 0.59 8.29
CA TRP A 115 15.32 -0.84 8.01
C TRP A 115 14.03 -1.65 8.20
N LYS A 116 13.38 -1.44 9.34
CA LYS A 116 12.18 -2.18 9.76
C LYS A 116 10.94 -1.89 8.90
N THR A 117 10.89 -0.71 8.27
CA THR A 117 9.74 -0.28 7.46
C THR A 117 9.96 -0.35 5.96
N LEU A 118 11.21 -0.56 5.51
CA LEU A 118 11.59 -0.57 4.09
C LEU A 118 10.73 -1.52 3.24
N HIS A 119 10.45 -2.72 3.73
CA HIS A 119 9.69 -3.71 2.98
C HIS A 119 8.24 -3.28 2.73
N ILE A 120 7.62 -2.52 3.65
CA ILE A 120 6.29 -1.93 3.45
C ILE A 120 6.37 -0.76 2.47
N VAL A 121 7.45 0.02 2.54
CA VAL A 121 7.68 1.10 1.59
C VAL A 121 7.78 0.57 0.15
N VAL A 122 8.53 -0.51 -0.04
CA VAL A 122 8.64 -1.24 -1.31
C VAL A 122 7.28 -1.72 -1.82
N HIS A 123 6.44 -2.28 -0.93
CA HIS A 123 5.09 -2.71 -1.28
C HIS A 123 4.27 -1.59 -1.95
N GLU A 124 4.26 -0.41 -1.35
CA GLU A 124 3.49 0.72 -1.86
C GLU A 124 4.10 1.31 -3.14
N ILE A 125 5.43 1.36 -3.25
CA ILE A 125 6.09 1.79 -4.49
C ILE A 125 5.74 0.83 -5.64
N ARG A 126 5.65 -0.48 -5.37
CA ARG A 126 5.29 -1.48 -6.39
C ARG A 126 3.89 -1.25 -6.95
N HIS A 127 2.92 -0.82 -6.14
CA HIS A 127 1.59 -0.39 -6.65
C HIS A 127 1.74 0.77 -7.65
N GLY A 128 2.61 1.73 -7.36
CA GLY A 128 2.93 2.83 -8.27
C GLY A 128 3.58 2.38 -9.56
N MET A 129 4.58 1.49 -9.48
CA MET A 129 5.24 0.90 -10.65
C MET A 129 4.25 0.16 -11.55
N ASN A 130 3.31 -0.58 -10.96
CA ASN A 130 2.27 -1.29 -11.72
C ASN A 130 1.33 -0.30 -12.40
N ALA A 131 0.86 0.73 -11.69
CA ALA A 131 -0.02 1.75 -12.23
C ALA A 131 0.64 2.50 -13.42
N ARG A 132 1.87 2.98 -13.24
CA ARG A 132 2.64 3.69 -14.29
C ARG A 132 3.02 2.78 -15.44
N GLY A 133 3.44 1.55 -15.14
CA GLY A 133 3.78 0.55 -16.14
C GLY A 133 2.58 0.20 -17.03
N LEU A 134 1.37 0.18 -16.47
CA LEU A 134 0.15 -0.05 -17.21
C LEU A 134 -0.19 1.14 -18.12
N VAL A 135 -0.10 2.37 -17.61
CA VAL A 135 -0.30 3.59 -18.42
C VAL A 135 0.71 3.62 -19.57
N ALA A 136 2.01 3.46 -19.30
CA ALA A 136 3.05 3.54 -20.30
C ALA A 136 2.97 2.44 -21.36
N LYS A 137 2.69 1.19 -20.97
CA LYS A 137 2.71 0.04 -21.91
C LYS A 137 1.37 -0.21 -22.59
N LYS A 138 0.26 0.24 -22.02
CA LYS A 138 -1.11 -0.08 -22.47
C LYS A 138 -1.99 1.13 -22.72
N GLY A 139 -1.53 2.33 -22.37
CA GLY A 139 -2.22 3.60 -22.65
C GLY A 139 -3.43 3.86 -21.76
N PHE A 140 -3.54 3.21 -20.61
CA PHE A 140 -4.66 3.45 -19.70
C PHE A 140 -4.32 3.28 -18.22
N ARG A 141 -5.07 4.02 -17.40
CA ARG A 141 -5.08 3.90 -15.95
C ARG A 141 -6.20 2.94 -15.52
N PHE A 142 -5.90 2.00 -14.64
CA PHE A 142 -6.92 1.08 -14.15
C PHE A 142 -7.56 1.59 -12.85
N PRO A 143 -8.89 1.75 -12.79
CA PRO A 143 -9.56 2.52 -11.73
C PRO A 143 -9.85 1.73 -10.46
N VAL A 144 -9.60 0.42 -10.47
CA VAL A 144 -9.95 -0.47 -9.34
C VAL A 144 -8.77 -1.35 -8.98
N SER A 145 -8.61 -1.57 -7.68
CA SER A 145 -7.66 -2.55 -7.20
C SER A 145 -8.16 -3.97 -7.50
N TYR A 146 -7.25 -4.83 -7.95
CA TYR A 146 -7.46 -6.24 -8.22
C TYR A 146 -6.46 -7.05 -7.41
N ILE A 147 -6.76 -8.33 -7.16
CA ILE A 147 -5.99 -9.13 -6.22
C ILE A 147 -4.54 -9.38 -6.68
N GLU A 148 -4.31 -9.47 -7.98
CA GLU A 148 -2.96 -9.72 -8.48
C GLU A 148 -1.99 -8.56 -8.26
N ASP A 149 -2.48 -7.32 -8.16
CA ASP A 149 -1.67 -6.16 -7.81
C ASP A 149 -1.06 -6.34 -6.41
N GLU A 150 -1.88 -6.78 -5.45
CA GLU A 150 -1.45 -7.12 -4.10
C GLU A 150 -0.48 -8.30 -4.10
N TYR A 151 -0.76 -9.37 -4.85
CA TYR A 151 0.16 -10.50 -4.94
C TYR A 151 1.53 -10.06 -5.45
N ILE A 152 1.60 -9.22 -6.48
CA ILE A 152 2.85 -8.70 -7.03
C ILE A 152 3.60 -7.89 -5.95
N ALA A 153 2.90 -6.98 -5.26
CA ALA A 153 3.47 -6.16 -4.19
C ALA A 153 3.97 -7.00 -3.00
N PHE A 154 3.21 -8.01 -2.56
CA PHE A 154 3.64 -8.91 -1.48
C PHE A 154 4.83 -9.78 -1.86
N ILE A 155 4.91 -10.28 -3.10
CA ILE A 155 6.05 -11.09 -3.55
C ILE A 155 7.33 -10.23 -3.56
N ASP A 156 7.24 -8.97 -3.98
CA ASP A 156 8.39 -8.06 -3.99
C ASP A 156 8.78 -7.59 -2.57
N GLN A 157 7.78 -7.34 -1.72
CA GLN A 157 7.97 -7.14 -0.29
C GLN A 157 8.74 -8.31 0.33
N MET A 158 8.40 -9.56 -0.02
CA MET A 158 9.14 -10.73 0.47
C MET A 158 10.60 -10.77 0.01
N SER A 159 10.88 -10.36 -1.23
CA SER A 159 12.26 -10.26 -1.72
C SER A 159 13.08 -9.28 -0.89
N THR A 160 12.46 -8.17 -0.47
CA THR A 160 13.08 -7.16 0.40
C THR A 160 13.26 -7.68 1.83
N ILE A 161 12.26 -8.38 2.38
CA ILE A 161 12.34 -8.97 3.72
C ILE A 161 13.54 -9.92 3.82
N HIS A 162 13.71 -10.83 2.84
CA HIS A 162 14.83 -11.78 2.84
C HIS A 162 16.19 -11.09 2.80
N GLU A 163 16.35 -10.05 1.96
CA GLU A 163 17.62 -9.32 1.89
C GLU A 163 17.90 -8.54 3.18
N VAL A 164 16.90 -7.86 3.74
CA VAL A 164 17.08 -7.12 4.99
C VAL A 164 17.41 -8.06 6.16
N LEU A 165 16.81 -9.25 6.22
CA LEU A 165 17.15 -10.29 7.21
C LEU A 165 18.59 -10.79 7.04
N ALA A 166 19.06 -10.94 5.80
CA ALA A 166 20.42 -11.39 5.52
C ALA A 166 21.48 -10.33 5.85
N VAL A 167 21.21 -9.06 5.54
CA VAL A 167 22.18 -7.96 5.74
C VAL A 167 22.22 -7.48 7.18
N ARG A 168 21.09 -7.48 7.90
CA ARG A 168 20.96 -6.97 9.28
C ARG A 168 20.22 -7.94 10.19
N PRO A 169 20.69 -9.20 10.36
CA PRO A 169 19.99 -10.22 11.14
C PRO A 169 19.73 -9.79 12.60
N GLU A 170 20.62 -8.98 13.17
CA GLU A 170 20.55 -8.49 14.56
C GLU A 170 19.41 -7.48 14.80
N LEU A 171 18.74 -7.00 13.75
CA LEU A 171 17.53 -6.18 13.90
C LEU A 171 16.26 -7.04 14.03
N TRP A 172 16.35 -8.35 13.84
CA TRP A 172 15.21 -9.27 13.78
C TRP A 172 15.17 -10.30 14.91
N GLU A 173 16.05 -10.16 15.90
CA GLU A 173 15.97 -10.86 17.18
C GLU A 173 14.63 -10.54 17.86
N LEU A 174 14.07 -11.52 18.60
CA LEU A 174 12.72 -11.43 19.19
C LEU A 174 12.55 -10.18 20.05
N GLU A 175 13.59 -9.81 20.79
CA GLU A 175 13.65 -8.64 21.67
C GLU A 175 13.55 -7.32 20.89
N ARG A 176 13.85 -7.33 19.59
CA ARG A 176 13.92 -6.16 18.70
C ARG A 176 12.80 -6.11 17.66
N ILE A 177 11.95 -7.13 17.57
CA ILE A 177 10.74 -7.11 16.74
C ILE A 177 9.80 -6.03 17.25
N LEU A 178 9.33 -5.17 16.35
CA LEU A 178 8.37 -4.12 16.65
C LEU A 178 6.94 -4.56 16.33
N ASP A 179 5.98 -3.88 16.94
CA ASP A 179 4.55 -4.13 16.70
C ASP A 179 4.17 -3.97 15.22
N ILE A 180 4.80 -3.01 14.54
CA ILE A 180 4.63 -2.76 13.10
C ILE A 180 5.08 -3.93 12.22
N GLU A 181 5.85 -4.86 12.77
CA GLU A 181 6.46 -6.01 12.08
C GLU A 181 5.82 -7.34 12.50
N LYS A 182 4.82 -7.36 13.39
CA LYS A 182 4.21 -8.60 13.92
C LYS A 182 3.74 -9.58 12.83
N ASN A 183 3.42 -9.07 11.63
CA ASN A 183 2.99 -9.89 10.50
C ASN A 183 4.14 -10.44 9.63
N VAL A 184 5.38 -9.98 9.81
CA VAL A 184 6.55 -10.41 9.01
C VAL A 184 6.80 -11.91 9.17
N ALA A 185 6.75 -12.43 10.39
CA ALA A 185 6.90 -13.87 10.65
C ALA A 185 5.86 -14.71 9.92
N ILE A 186 4.60 -14.26 9.90
CA ILE A 186 3.48 -14.93 9.21
C ILE A 186 3.73 -14.93 7.69
N LEU A 187 4.20 -13.81 7.14
CA LEU A 187 4.54 -13.70 5.71
C LEU A 187 5.69 -14.64 5.32
N ILE A 188 6.75 -14.70 6.13
CA ILE A 188 7.88 -15.61 5.94
C ILE A 188 7.42 -17.06 5.99
N GLN A 189 6.64 -17.43 7.00
CA GLN A 189 6.13 -18.79 7.15
C GLN A 189 5.29 -19.20 5.94
N ALA A 190 4.34 -18.36 5.51
CA ALA A 190 3.52 -18.62 4.34
C ALA A 190 4.34 -18.78 3.05
N GLN A 191 5.35 -17.94 2.86
CA GLN A 191 6.22 -18.00 1.68
C GLN A 191 7.17 -19.19 1.69
N ARG A 192 7.68 -19.62 2.86
CA ARG A 192 8.54 -20.81 3.01
C ARG A 192 7.89 -22.04 2.40
N HIS A 193 6.56 -22.17 2.53
CA HIS A 193 5.79 -23.25 1.91
C HIS A 193 5.71 -23.13 0.39
N SER A 194 5.39 -21.96 -0.17
CA SER A 194 5.50 -21.65 -1.60
C SER A 194 5.07 -20.20 -1.88
N VAL A 195 5.31 -19.73 -3.12
CA VAL A 195 4.68 -18.49 -3.63
C VAL A 195 3.16 -18.58 -3.57
N ASP A 196 2.58 -19.76 -3.79
CA ASP A 196 1.13 -19.94 -3.71
C ASP A 196 0.62 -19.93 -2.27
N GLY A 197 1.42 -20.37 -1.30
CA GLY A 197 1.16 -20.17 0.13
C GLY A 197 1.05 -18.69 0.51
N LEU A 198 1.96 -17.85 -0.01
CA LEU A 198 1.88 -16.40 0.16
C LEU A 198 0.61 -15.81 -0.48
N LYS A 199 0.26 -16.21 -1.71
CA LYS A 199 -0.98 -15.75 -2.37
C LYS A 199 -2.22 -16.17 -1.58
N ALA A 200 -2.25 -17.40 -1.05
CA ALA A 200 -3.34 -17.89 -0.22
C ALA A 200 -3.50 -17.06 1.06
N LEU A 201 -2.40 -16.73 1.74
CA LEU A 201 -2.40 -15.85 2.91
C LEU A 201 -2.96 -14.46 2.56
N VAL A 202 -2.49 -13.85 1.47
CA VAL A 202 -3.00 -12.54 1.01
C VAL A 202 -4.50 -12.64 0.74
N ARG A 203 -4.96 -13.69 0.04
CA ARG A 203 -6.38 -13.90 -0.26
C ARG A 203 -7.24 -14.08 0.99
N ALA A 204 -6.70 -14.72 2.03
CA ALA A 204 -7.39 -14.96 3.29
C ALA A 204 -7.59 -13.69 4.13
N GLN A 205 -6.80 -12.64 3.91
CA GLN A 205 -6.97 -11.39 4.65
C GLN A 205 -8.33 -10.73 4.32
N PRO A 206 -9.13 -10.32 5.33
CA PRO A 206 -10.46 -9.75 5.11
C PRO A 206 -10.49 -8.56 4.13
N ARG A 207 -9.45 -7.72 4.15
CA ARG A 207 -9.32 -6.57 3.24
C ARG A 207 -9.15 -6.94 1.77
N TYR A 208 -8.73 -8.16 1.47
CA TYR A 208 -8.41 -8.64 0.11
C TYR A 208 -9.32 -9.75 -0.39
N ALA A 209 -10.00 -10.47 0.51
CA ALA A 209 -10.84 -11.63 0.18
C ALA A 209 -11.86 -11.38 -0.94
N LYS A 210 -12.42 -10.16 -1.00
CA LYS A 210 -13.43 -9.77 -1.98
C LYS A 210 -12.88 -9.06 -3.22
N LYS A 211 -11.55 -8.89 -3.35
CA LYS A 211 -10.97 -8.25 -4.54
C LYS A 211 -11.18 -9.12 -5.76
N PRO A 212 -11.60 -8.57 -6.90
CA PRO A 212 -11.75 -9.36 -8.12
C PRO A 212 -10.38 -9.76 -8.68
N SER A 213 -10.36 -10.82 -9.48
CA SER A 213 -9.15 -11.30 -10.16
C SER A 213 -9.20 -10.93 -11.63
N VAL A 214 -8.13 -10.30 -12.12
CA VAL A 214 -7.94 -10.07 -13.56
C VAL A 214 -7.60 -11.37 -14.27
N LEU A 215 -6.97 -12.33 -13.60
CA LEU A 215 -6.56 -13.59 -14.23
C LEU A 215 -7.70 -14.61 -14.37
N SER A 216 -8.70 -14.56 -13.48
CA SER A 216 -9.89 -15.43 -13.48
C SER A 216 -10.99 -15.00 -14.46
N GLY A 217 -10.92 -13.79 -15.02
CA GLY A 217 -11.88 -13.31 -16.03
C GLY A 217 -12.34 -11.88 -15.80
N HIS A 218 -12.82 -11.22 -16.86
CA HIS A 218 -13.23 -9.81 -16.78
C HIS A 218 -14.51 -9.56 -15.97
N LYS A 219 -15.39 -10.56 -15.80
CA LYS A 219 -16.74 -10.38 -15.24
C LYS A 219 -16.72 -9.82 -13.82
N GLY A 220 -15.86 -10.39 -12.95
CA GLY A 220 -15.74 -9.95 -11.56
C GLY A 220 -15.19 -8.53 -11.46
N VAL A 221 -14.18 -8.21 -12.28
CA VAL A 221 -13.56 -6.88 -12.28
C VAL A 221 -14.52 -5.84 -12.87
N LEU A 222 -15.25 -6.17 -13.94
CA LEU A 222 -16.25 -5.32 -14.56
C LEU A 222 -17.41 -5.03 -13.61
N LYS A 223 -17.87 -6.04 -12.86
CA LYS A 223 -18.88 -5.86 -11.80
C LYS A 223 -18.41 -4.87 -10.75
N GLU A 224 -17.14 -4.94 -10.33
CA GLU A 224 -16.57 -4.01 -9.35
C GLU A 224 -16.46 -2.58 -9.89
N VAL A 225 -16.01 -2.41 -11.14
CA VAL A 225 -15.95 -1.10 -11.80
C VAL A 225 -17.35 -0.49 -11.88
N ARG A 226 -18.34 -1.23 -12.38
CA ARG A 226 -19.74 -0.76 -12.49
C ARG A 226 -20.32 -0.40 -11.12
N ARG A 227 -20.10 -1.23 -10.10
CA ARG A 227 -20.55 -0.96 -8.72
C ARG A 227 -19.98 0.35 -8.19
N ARG A 228 -18.68 0.59 -8.40
CA ARG A 228 -18.04 1.84 -7.98
C ARG A 228 -18.52 3.03 -8.79
N GLU A 229 -18.67 2.89 -10.10
CA GLU A 229 -19.23 3.93 -10.97
C GLU A 229 -20.63 4.36 -10.49
N THR A 230 -21.54 3.41 -10.25
CA THR A 230 -22.88 3.70 -9.70
C THR A 230 -22.79 4.39 -8.33
N ARG A 231 -21.94 3.89 -7.43
CA ARG A 231 -21.76 4.51 -6.11
C ARG A 231 -21.26 5.95 -6.21
N PHE A 232 -20.26 6.22 -7.04
CA PHE A 232 -19.72 7.57 -7.22
C PHE A 232 -20.73 8.51 -7.89
N ASN A 233 -21.47 8.04 -8.90
CA ASN A 233 -22.56 8.82 -9.49
C ASN A 233 -23.63 9.18 -8.44
N GLY A 234 -24.02 8.23 -7.59
CA GLY A 234 -24.98 8.46 -6.51
C GLY A 234 -24.46 9.45 -5.46
N LEU A 235 -23.17 9.38 -5.09
CA LEU A 235 -22.54 10.35 -4.19
C LEU A 235 -22.54 11.76 -4.79
N LEU A 236 -22.29 11.89 -6.09
CA LEU A 236 -22.33 13.19 -6.76
C LEU A 236 -23.72 13.80 -6.80
N LEU A 237 -24.74 12.99 -7.06
CA LEU A 237 -26.12 13.44 -7.06
C LEU A 237 -26.52 13.96 -5.68
N LYS A 238 -26.26 13.17 -4.63
CA LYS A 238 -26.53 13.57 -3.23
C LYS A 238 -25.79 14.86 -2.86
N HIS A 239 -24.52 14.99 -3.26
CA HIS A 239 -23.75 16.18 -2.96
C HIS A 239 -24.27 17.42 -3.70
N ARG A 240 -24.73 17.28 -4.95
CA ARG A 240 -25.42 18.36 -5.68
C ARG A 240 -26.70 18.79 -4.98
N GLU A 241 -27.52 17.84 -4.51
CA GLU A 241 -28.74 18.12 -3.76
C GLU A 241 -28.45 18.85 -2.44
N GLU A 242 -27.42 18.42 -1.70
CA GLU A 242 -26.97 19.07 -0.47
C GLU A 242 -26.51 20.52 -0.71
N LEU A 243 -25.71 20.74 -1.77
CA LEU A 243 -25.28 22.07 -2.16
C LEU A 243 -26.47 22.95 -2.55
N ALA A 244 -27.44 22.42 -3.31
CA ALA A 244 -28.65 23.15 -3.71
C ALA A 244 -29.54 23.53 -2.52
N ARG A 245 -29.54 22.75 -1.44
CA ARG A 245 -30.24 23.11 -0.19
C ARG A 245 -29.52 24.21 0.59
N LYS A 246 -28.18 24.24 0.53
CA LYS A 246 -27.35 25.16 1.32
C LYS A 246 -27.15 26.51 0.63
N TYR A 247 -27.02 26.52 -0.69
CA TYR A 247 -26.74 27.71 -1.49
C TYR A 247 -27.96 28.02 -2.35
N LYS A 248 -28.61 29.14 -2.05
CA LYS A 248 -29.81 29.61 -2.78
C LYS A 248 -29.48 30.52 -3.96
N ASP A 249 -28.30 31.14 -3.95
CA ASP A 249 -27.79 31.89 -5.11
C ASP A 249 -27.37 30.89 -6.22
N PRO A 250 -27.98 30.96 -7.42
CA PRO A 250 -27.63 30.07 -8.52
C PRO A 250 -26.16 30.14 -8.95
N VAL A 251 -25.54 31.33 -8.88
CA VAL A 251 -24.15 31.54 -9.30
C VAL A 251 -23.19 30.88 -8.30
N GLU A 252 -23.37 31.12 -7.00
CA GLU A 252 -22.58 30.43 -5.98
C GLU A 252 -22.81 28.91 -6.01
N LEU A 253 -24.05 28.45 -6.20
CA LEU A 253 -24.37 27.02 -6.31
C LEU A 253 -23.61 26.37 -7.47
N GLU A 254 -23.66 26.96 -8.67
CA GLU A 254 -22.97 26.44 -9.85
C GLU A 254 -21.44 26.37 -9.62
N TYR A 255 -20.87 27.42 -9.01
CA TYR A 255 -19.45 27.45 -8.65
C TYR A 255 -19.07 26.34 -7.66
N ARG A 256 -19.86 26.12 -6.61
CA ARG A 256 -19.61 25.05 -5.62
C ARG A 256 -19.76 23.66 -6.23
N VAL A 257 -20.76 23.47 -7.10
CA VAL A 257 -20.96 22.22 -7.83
C VAL A 257 -19.76 21.96 -8.75
N LYS A 258 -19.24 22.98 -9.45
CA LYS A 258 -18.05 22.86 -10.28
C LYS A 258 -16.83 22.40 -9.49
N ILE A 259 -16.55 23.02 -8.34
CA ILE A 259 -15.45 22.60 -7.44
C ILE A 259 -15.60 21.12 -7.04
N ALA A 260 -16.82 20.70 -6.67
CA ALA A 260 -17.07 19.30 -6.35
C ALA A 260 -16.85 18.38 -7.56
N MET A 261 -17.32 18.77 -8.75
CA MET A 261 -17.10 18.01 -9.98
C MET A 261 -15.62 17.90 -10.33
N ASP A 262 -14.81 18.93 -10.11
CA ASP A 262 -13.37 18.88 -10.35
C ASP A 262 -12.68 17.88 -9.43
N LYS A 263 -13.16 17.73 -8.18
CA LYS A 263 -12.66 16.74 -7.23
C LYS A 263 -13.00 15.29 -7.62
N PHE A 264 -14.23 15.03 -8.06
CA PHE A 264 -14.72 13.66 -8.32
C PHE A 264 -14.61 13.21 -9.78
N GLY A 265 -14.61 14.17 -10.71
CA GLY A 265 -14.62 13.98 -12.15
C GLY A 265 -13.50 13.08 -12.66
N PRO A 266 -12.24 13.26 -12.22
CA PRO A 266 -11.16 12.37 -12.63
C PRO A 266 -11.41 10.90 -12.26
N THR A 267 -11.96 10.62 -11.07
CA THR A 267 -12.25 9.23 -10.63
C THR A 267 -13.37 8.60 -11.45
N LEU A 268 -14.41 9.36 -11.79
CA LEU A 268 -15.46 8.87 -12.67
C LEU A 268 -14.97 8.63 -14.10
N ARG A 269 -14.08 9.49 -14.62
CA ARG A 269 -13.44 9.26 -15.92
C ARG A 269 -12.64 7.95 -15.90
N ASP A 270 -11.79 7.77 -14.90
CA ASP A 270 -11.01 6.52 -14.75
C ASP A 270 -11.94 5.29 -14.69
N LEU A 271 -13.04 5.36 -13.93
CA LEU A 271 -14.02 4.27 -13.83
C LEU A 271 -14.68 3.95 -15.17
N ARG A 272 -15.11 4.98 -15.92
CA ARG A 272 -15.73 4.82 -17.25
C ARG A 272 -14.75 4.26 -18.27
N ASP A 273 -13.51 4.74 -18.26
CA ASP A 273 -12.48 4.25 -19.16
C ASP A 273 -12.08 2.81 -18.82
N GLY A 274 -11.93 2.51 -17.52
CA GLY A 274 -11.74 1.14 -17.04
C GLY A 274 -12.88 0.20 -17.45
N ARG A 275 -14.13 0.68 -17.44
CA ARG A 275 -15.28 -0.10 -17.93
C ARG A 275 -15.13 -0.41 -19.43
N LYS A 276 -14.84 0.59 -20.26
CA LYS A 276 -14.60 0.40 -21.70
C LYS A 276 -13.47 -0.60 -21.98
N ILE A 277 -12.40 -0.55 -21.19
CA ILE A 277 -11.26 -1.49 -21.29
C ILE A 277 -11.67 -2.93 -20.98
N LEU A 278 -12.55 -3.13 -20.00
CA LEU A 278 -13.01 -4.45 -19.59
C LEU A 278 -14.08 -5.03 -20.52
N GLU A 279 -14.85 -4.16 -21.18
CA GLU A 279 -15.84 -4.52 -22.21
C GLU A 279 -15.17 -4.84 -23.56
N ASP A 280 -14.01 -4.25 -23.85
CA ASP A 280 -13.18 -4.57 -25.02
C ASP A 280 -12.27 -5.78 -24.74
N GLU A 281 -12.53 -6.90 -25.44
CA GLU A 281 -11.79 -8.15 -25.24
C GLU A 281 -10.28 -8.01 -25.53
N ARG A 282 -9.91 -7.22 -26.55
CA ARG A 282 -8.49 -7.02 -26.92
C ARG A 282 -7.76 -6.23 -25.84
N LYS A 283 -8.38 -5.16 -25.32
CA LYS A 283 -7.80 -4.37 -24.22
C LYS A 283 -7.73 -5.17 -22.92
N TYR A 284 -8.75 -5.96 -22.61
CA TYR A 284 -8.72 -6.86 -21.46
C TYR A 284 -7.62 -7.94 -21.58
N LYS A 285 -7.44 -8.55 -22.75
CA LYS A 285 -6.31 -9.47 -23.00
C LYS A 285 -4.96 -8.78 -22.77
N ALA A 286 -4.84 -7.51 -23.14
CA ALA A 286 -3.63 -6.73 -22.92
C ALA A 286 -3.36 -6.44 -21.42
N LEU A 287 -4.40 -6.12 -20.64
CA LEU A 287 -4.34 -6.01 -19.17
C LEU A 287 -3.88 -7.34 -18.54
N ARG A 288 -4.54 -8.44 -18.91
CA ARG A 288 -4.24 -9.79 -18.38
C ARG A 288 -2.80 -10.20 -18.71
N SER A 289 -2.33 -9.89 -19.91
CA SER A 289 -0.95 -10.15 -20.34
C SER A 289 0.07 -9.34 -19.52
N PHE A 290 -0.21 -8.06 -19.27
CA PHE A 290 0.61 -7.22 -18.40
C PHE A 290 0.73 -7.85 -17.00
N VAL A 291 -0.39 -8.12 -16.34
CA VAL A 291 -0.42 -8.70 -14.98
C VAL A 291 0.34 -10.04 -14.93
N ARG A 292 0.16 -10.92 -15.91
CA ARG A 292 0.90 -12.20 -15.99
C ARG A 292 2.41 -12.01 -16.12
N ARG A 293 2.86 -10.99 -16.85
CA ARG A 293 4.29 -10.72 -17.01
C ARG A 293 4.88 -10.18 -15.73
N GLU A 294 4.25 -9.17 -15.12
CA GLU A 294 4.74 -8.58 -13.86
C GLU A 294 4.78 -9.64 -12.75
N MET A 295 3.75 -10.49 -12.63
CA MET A 295 3.74 -11.63 -11.70
C MET A 295 4.92 -12.58 -11.92
N ARG A 296 5.20 -12.96 -13.17
CA ARG A 296 6.33 -13.85 -13.49
C ARG A 296 7.67 -13.20 -13.15
N GLN A 297 7.81 -11.90 -13.37
CA GLN A 297 9.04 -11.17 -13.07
C GLN A 297 9.34 -11.17 -11.56
N VAL A 298 8.35 -10.81 -10.73
CA VAL A 298 8.57 -10.78 -9.27
C VAL A 298 8.78 -12.16 -8.68
N VAL A 299 8.12 -13.20 -9.22
CA VAL A 299 8.34 -14.59 -8.79
C VAL A 299 9.77 -15.04 -9.10
N ARG A 300 10.25 -14.82 -10.32
CA ARG A 300 11.63 -15.16 -10.70
C ARG A 300 12.66 -14.43 -9.83
N LYS A 301 12.42 -13.15 -9.54
CA LYS A 301 13.28 -12.35 -8.65
C LYS A 301 13.35 -12.96 -7.25
N LEU A 302 12.20 -13.32 -6.67
CA LEU A 302 12.14 -13.96 -5.35
C LEU A 302 12.83 -15.34 -5.35
N GLU A 303 12.60 -16.15 -6.38
CA GLU A 303 13.18 -17.50 -6.50
C GLU A 303 14.71 -17.46 -6.65
N SER A 304 15.25 -16.54 -7.47
CA SER A 304 16.70 -16.38 -7.64
C SER A 304 17.45 -16.10 -6.34
N ARG A 305 16.77 -15.51 -5.36
CA ARG A 305 17.32 -15.17 -4.03
C ARG A 305 17.19 -16.28 -3.00
N ARG A 306 16.44 -17.35 -3.30
CA ARG A 306 16.41 -18.55 -2.44
C ARG A 306 17.52 -19.54 -2.77
N ALA A 307 18.12 -19.43 -3.95
CA ALA A 307 19.10 -20.37 -4.49
C ALA A 307 20.56 -19.97 -4.22
N GLY A 308 20.79 -18.74 -3.73
CA GLY A 308 22.09 -18.26 -3.23
C GLY A 308 22.00 -18.03 -1.72
#